data_AF-A0A6P7FUQ3-F1
#
_entry.id   AF-A0A6P7FUQ3-F1
#
_cell.length_a   1.000
_cell.length_b   1.000
_cell.length_c   1.000
_cell.angle_alpha   90.00
_cell.angle_beta   90.00
_cell.angle_gamma   90.00
#
_symmetry.space_group_name_H-M   'P 1'
#
loop_
_entity.id
_entity.type
_entity.pdbx_description
1 polymer ?
#
loop_
_entity_poly.entity_id
_entity_poly.type
_entity_poly.pdbx_seq_one_letter_code
_entity_poly.pdbx_strand_id
1 'polypeptide(L)'
;MRRRELYDDELEPLVENTQTQPKYQWDLFNNVPRETISGSTIESKYIDLSVKYLKIFTVIFTMLIVLGCAVVSKASLLFMTSQIKPNITRLYCNENLDTRQQYIVIHPQEERTVWIWIIIFSYMVPELGTFIRSVRIISFKSWNYPTKLDFLILATTEILPVIGSALLVFIVFPEIDVIKAAMLTNGVCLVPGIVAMISRSTSKVRQGLCYGLDIAAIVIQASALVVWPLVENRKILYIIPIALSLISVGWWENFLSEKTPIPWVKKFAKAKKQFKTDVYFTYALITPIKCLIFLLSAVTIIWIREGDVGFLFDKFGDAFSSHSFNVTQVK
;
A
#
# COMPACT_ATOMS: atom_id res chain seq x y z
N MET A 1 -7.36 32.43 24.79
CA MET A 1 -7.48 31.61 26.03
C MET A 1 -8.28 30.35 25.72
N ARG A 2 -7.61 29.22 25.46
CA ARG A 2 -8.12 27.81 25.54
C ARG A 2 -7.03 26.90 24.96
N ARG A 3 -5.89 26.80 25.65
CA ARG A 3 -4.74 25.96 25.25
C ARG A 3 -4.15 25.28 26.50
N ARG A 4 -5.02 24.60 27.25
CA ARG A 4 -4.66 23.92 28.50
C ARG A 4 -5.34 22.57 28.70
N GLU A 5 -5.87 21.96 27.64
CA GLU A 5 -6.59 20.67 27.72
C GLU A 5 -5.94 19.56 26.89
N LEU A 6 -4.76 19.78 26.29
CA LEU A 6 -4.12 18.76 25.43
C LEU A 6 -2.82 18.16 26.02
N TYR A 7 -2.50 18.50 27.27
CA TYR A 7 -1.33 17.95 27.96
C TYR A 7 -1.71 17.10 29.19
N ASP A 8 -3.00 17.03 29.53
CA ASP A 8 -3.48 16.17 30.63
C ASP A 8 -3.75 14.73 30.16
N ASP A 9 -3.92 14.47 28.86
CA ASP A 9 -4.13 13.11 28.32
C ASP A 9 -2.87 12.21 28.38
N GLU A 10 -1.66 12.76 28.58
CA GLU A 10 -0.43 11.95 28.80
C GLU A 10 -0.17 11.68 30.29
N LEU A 11 -0.98 12.25 31.20
CA LEU A 11 -0.92 12.04 32.65
C LEU A 11 -2.14 11.24 33.17
N GLU A 12 -3.08 10.89 32.31
CA GLU A 12 -4.09 9.89 32.65
C GLU A 12 -3.40 8.54 32.89
N PRO A 13 -3.56 7.92 34.08
CA PRO A 13 -3.17 6.54 34.24
C PRO A 13 -3.87 5.71 33.16
N LEU A 14 -3.15 4.75 32.56
CA LEU A 14 -3.67 3.84 31.50
C LEU A 14 -4.86 2.97 31.94
N VAL A 15 -5.44 3.22 33.11
CA VAL A 15 -6.66 2.61 33.63
C VAL A 15 -7.48 3.66 34.37
N GLU A 16 -8.16 4.53 33.63
CA GLU A 16 -9.38 5.17 34.14
C GLU A 16 -10.59 4.53 33.44
N ASN A 17 -10.79 3.24 33.74
CA ASN A 17 -12.09 2.62 33.56
C ASN A 17 -12.88 2.83 34.85
N THR A 18 -13.77 3.83 34.85
CA THR A 18 -14.96 3.87 35.72
C THR A 18 -16.00 2.84 35.26
N GLN A 19 -15.51 1.65 34.90
CA GLN A 19 -16.29 0.43 34.73
C GLN A 19 -15.60 -0.60 35.59
N THR A 20 -16.29 -0.98 36.65
CA THR A 20 -15.96 -2.03 37.61
C THR A 20 -15.68 -3.35 36.86
N GLN A 21 -14.45 -3.51 36.39
CA GLN A 21 -13.91 -4.83 36.05
C GLN A 21 -13.83 -5.62 37.37
N PRO A 22 -14.21 -6.91 37.39
CA PRO A 22 -14.09 -7.70 38.60
C PRO A 22 -12.62 -7.73 39.03
N LYS A 23 -12.32 -7.02 40.13
CA LYS A 23 -10.97 -6.89 40.68
C LYS A 23 -10.55 -8.28 41.16
N TYR A 24 -9.57 -8.89 40.49
CA TYR A 24 -9.03 -10.17 40.95
C TYR A 24 -8.34 -9.96 42.31
N GLN A 25 -8.54 -10.90 43.22
CA GLN A 25 -8.18 -10.79 44.65
C GLN A 25 -6.67 -10.60 44.91
N TRP A 26 -5.81 -10.77 43.91
CA TRP A 26 -4.37 -10.56 44.00
C TRP A 26 -3.95 -9.10 43.73
N ASP A 27 -4.85 -8.24 43.26
CA ASP A 27 -4.57 -6.83 42.91
C ASP A 27 -5.24 -5.85 43.91
N LEU A 28 -4.85 -6.00 45.19
CA LEU A 28 -5.33 -5.17 46.31
C LEU A 28 -4.48 -3.90 46.52
N PHE A 29 -3.34 -3.76 45.86
CA PHE A 29 -2.43 -2.64 46.07
C PHE A 29 -2.87 -1.41 45.26
N ASN A 30 -3.38 -0.39 45.96
CA ASN A 30 -3.59 0.92 45.36
C ASN A 30 -2.24 1.62 45.22
N ASN A 31 -1.73 1.71 43.98
CA ASN A 31 -0.60 2.57 43.65
C ASN A 31 -1.08 4.03 43.62
N VAL A 32 -1.07 4.69 44.78
CA VAL A 32 -1.37 6.13 44.85
C VAL A 32 -0.22 6.88 44.17
N PRO A 33 -0.49 7.76 43.19
CA PRO A 33 0.57 8.56 42.56
C PRO A 33 1.29 9.40 43.61
N ARG A 34 2.62 9.43 43.58
CA ARG A 34 3.40 10.34 44.44
C ARG A 34 3.10 11.78 44.07
N GLU A 35 2.78 12.61 45.06
CA GLU A 35 2.75 14.05 44.90
C GLU A 35 4.14 14.56 44.52
N THR A 36 4.24 15.26 43.38
CA THR A 36 5.49 15.85 42.92
C THR A 36 5.82 17.07 43.79
N ILE A 37 6.78 16.92 44.70
CA ILE A 37 7.29 18.02 45.52
C ILE A 37 7.97 19.05 44.60
N SER A 38 7.32 20.21 44.45
CA SER A 38 7.71 21.31 43.57
C SER A 38 8.86 22.12 44.18
N GLY A 39 10.09 21.81 43.79
CA GLY A 39 11.30 22.57 44.16
C GLY A 39 12.20 23.00 42.99
N SER A 40 11.90 22.60 41.76
CA SER A 40 12.77 22.77 40.58
C SER A 40 12.07 23.46 39.39
N THR A 41 11.18 24.41 39.67
CA THR A 41 10.29 25.05 38.68
C THR A 41 10.99 25.99 37.68
N ILE A 42 12.32 26.15 37.75
CA ILE A 42 13.10 27.08 36.91
C ILE A 42 13.70 26.36 35.68
N GLU A 43 14.01 25.06 35.75
CA GLU A 43 14.57 24.31 34.59
C GLU A 43 13.49 23.72 33.66
N SER A 44 12.23 23.61 34.09
CA SER A 44 11.20 22.92 33.31
C SER A 44 10.83 23.63 32.01
N LYS A 45 10.86 24.97 31.96
CA LYS A 45 10.41 25.73 30.77
C LYS A 45 11.30 25.51 29.53
N TYR A 46 12.61 25.43 29.71
CA TYR A 46 13.54 25.16 28.60
C TYR A 46 13.45 23.71 28.15
N ILE A 47 13.23 22.78 29.07
CA ILE A 47 12.98 21.36 28.77
C ILE A 47 11.66 21.20 28.01
N ASP A 48 10.58 21.83 28.46
CA ASP A 48 9.27 21.80 27.79
C ASP A 48 9.31 22.42 26.38
N LEU A 49 10.10 23.48 26.20
CA LEU A 49 10.33 24.10 24.90
C LEU A 49 11.15 23.17 24.00
N SER A 50 12.21 22.55 24.53
CA SER A 50 13.04 21.56 23.81
C SER A 50 12.21 20.35 23.37
N VAL A 51 11.36 19.80 24.23
CA VAL A 51 10.45 18.69 23.91
C VAL A 51 9.49 19.07 22.78
N LYS A 52 8.97 20.30 22.75
CA LYS A 52 8.11 20.78 21.65
C LYS A 52 8.86 20.84 20.33
N TYR A 53 10.07 21.41 20.31
CA TYR A 53 10.89 21.45 19.10
C TYR A 53 11.31 20.06 18.64
N LEU A 54 11.66 19.17 19.57
CA LEU A 54 12.00 17.78 19.27
C LEU A 54 10.81 17.00 18.69
N LYS A 55 9.59 17.19 19.22
CA LYS A 55 8.35 16.61 18.65
C LYS A 55 8.15 17.11 17.21
N ILE A 56 8.27 18.42 16.96
CA ILE A 56 8.13 19.00 15.60
C ILE A 56 9.21 18.45 14.66
N PHE A 57 10.47 18.45 15.10
CA PHE A 57 11.59 17.92 14.32
C PHE A 57 11.38 16.45 13.96
N THR A 58 10.96 15.62 14.93
CA THR A 58 10.69 14.20 14.70
C THR A 58 9.57 14.02 13.69
N VAL A 59 8.50 14.82 13.75
CA VAL A 59 7.40 14.77 12.77
C VAL A 59 7.88 15.17 11.37
N ILE A 60 8.66 16.25 11.23
CA ILE A 60 9.20 16.68 9.94
C ILE A 60 10.16 15.63 9.38
N PHE A 61 11.07 15.13 10.21
CA PHE A 61 12.07 14.14 9.81
C PHE A 61 11.43 12.82 9.38
N THR A 62 10.48 12.30 10.16
CA THR A 62 9.72 11.10 9.79
C THR A 62 8.91 11.31 8.52
N MET A 63 8.29 12.49 8.34
CA MET A 63 7.59 12.84 7.11
C MET A 63 8.53 12.83 5.89
N LEU A 64 9.73 13.41 5.99
CA LEU A 64 10.71 13.43 4.90
C LEU A 64 11.20 12.03 4.54
N ILE A 65 11.52 11.19 5.54
CA ILE A 65 11.93 9.81 5.30
C ILE A 65 10.81 9.01 4.62
N VAL A 66 9.59 9.07 5.15
CA VAL A 66 8.45 8.33 4.59
C VAL A 66 8.15 8.78 3.17
N LEU A 67 8.18 10.10 2.91
CA LEU A 67 7.99 10.65 1.56
C LEU A 67 9.10 10.19 0.62
N GLY A 68 10.37 10.26 1.05
CA GLY A 68 11.52 9.81 0.27
C GLY A 68 11.43 8.32 -0.09
N CYS A 69 11.16 7.46 0.89
CA CYS A 69 10.97 6.02 0.66
C CYS A 69 9.80 5.74 -0.28
N ALA A 70 8.68 6.47 -0.17
CA ALA A 70 7.53 6.31 -1.04
C ALA A 70 7.86 6.70 -2.50
N VAL A 71 8.60 7.80 -2.70
CA VAL A 71 9.03 8.23 -4.04
C VAL A 71 9.99 7.22 -4.64
N VAL A 72 11.00 6.76 -3.89
CA VAL A 72 11.98 5.77 -4.36
C VAL A 72 11.29 4.44 -4.69
N SER A 73 10.41 3.95 -3.83
CA SER A 73 9.66 2.70 -4.05
C SER A 73 8.76 2.78 -5.30
N LYS A 74 8.07 3.90 -5.51
CA LYS A 74 7.26 4.10 -6.72
C LYS A 74 8.15 4.19 -7.97
N ALA A 75 9.25 4.95 -7.91
CA ALA A 75 10.18 5.09 -9.03
C ALA A 75 10.83 3.77 -9.41
N SER A 76 11.27 2.97 -8.42
CA SER A 76 11.88 1.66 -8.66
C SER A 76 10.88 0.68 -9.28
N LEU A 77 9.63 0.66 -8.82
CA LEU A 77 8.60 -0.19 -9.41
C LEU A 77 8.33 0.18 -10.88
N LEU A 78 8.19 1.47 -11.18
CA LEU A 78 8.00 1.94 -12.55
C LEU A 78 9.21 1.63 -13.44
N PHE A 79 10.42 1.79 -12.91
CA PHE A 79 11.65 1.42 -13.60
C PHE A 79 11.67 -0.07 -13.93
N MET A 80 11.43 -0.95 -12.95
CA MET A 80 11.36 -2.40 -13.16
C MET A 80 10.34 -2.78 -14.23
N THR A 81 9.13 -2.18 -14.17
CA THR A 81 8.06 -2.49 -15.15
C THR A 81 8.39 -2.06 -16.57
N SER A 82 9.21 -1.01 -16.73
CA SER A 82 9.64 -0.52 -18.05
C SER A 82 10.61 -1.45 -18.77
N GLN A 83 11.17 -2.45 -18.09
CA GLN A 83 12.10 -3.45 -18.65
C GLN A 83 11.44 -4.80 -18.97
N ILE A 84 10.15 -4.99 -18.66
CA ILE A 84 9.45 -6.26 -18.89
C ILE A 84 9.08 -6.47 -20.36
N LYS A 85 8.93 -5.41 -21.15
CA LYS A 85 8.46 -5.54 -22.54
C LYS A 85 9.47 -6.35 -23.37
N PRO A 86 9.04 -7.30 -24.21
CA PRO A 86 9.96 -8.07 -25.04
C PRO A 86 10.62 -7.18 -26.11
N ASN A 87 11.86 -7.53 -26.48
CA ASN A 87 12.62 -6.89 -27.56
C ASN A 87 12.79 -5.37 -27.41
N ILE A 88 12.94 -4.87 -26.18
CA ILE A 88 13.29 -3.47 -25.96
C ILE A 88 14.71 -3.23 -26.46
N THR A 89 14.87 -2.18 -27.26
CA THR A 89 16.17 -1.58 -27.58
C THR A 89 16.41 -0.39 -26.66
N ARG A 90 17.60 -0.32 -26.06
CA ARG A 90 18.06 0.85 -25.29
C ARG A 90 19.35 1.38 -25.89
N LEU A 91 19.52 2.69 -25.81
CA LEU A 91 20.77 3.34 -26.16
C LEU A 91 21.83 2.91 -25.15
N TYR A 92 22.94 2.40 -25.66
CA TYR A 92 24.11 2.04 -24.88
C TYR A 92 25.09 3.20 -24.91
N CYS A 93 25.25 3.86 -23.77
CA CYS A 93 26.23 4.91 -23.58
C CYS A 93 27.47 4.29 -22.92
N ASN A 94 28.57 4.24 -23.66
CA ASN A 94 29.87 3.87 -23.11
C ASN A 94 30.86 4.95 -23.52
N GLU A 95 31.48 5.59 -22.52
CA GLU A 95 32.50 6.63 -22.71
C GLU A 95 33.76 6.09 -23.42
N ASN A 96 34.01 4.79 -23.33
CA ASN A 96 35.14 4.11 -23.98
C ASN A 96 34.84 3.68 -25.43
N LEU A 97 33.59 3.78 -25.88
CA LEU A 97 33.21 3.58 -27.28
C LEU A 97 33.07 4.96 -27.95
N ASP A 98 33.28 5.03 -29.27
CA ASP A 98 33.32 6.29 -30.01
C ASP A 98 32.08 7.17 -29.73
N THR A 99 32.30 8.39 -29.22
CA THR A 99 31.24 9.34 -28.84
C THR A 99 30.34 9.74 -30.02
N ARG A 100 30.79 9.48 -31.26
CA ARG A 100 30.06 9.81 -32.49
C ARG A 100 29.05 8.75 -32.90
N GLN A 101 29.15 7.52 -32.39
CA GLN A 101 28.33 6.40 -32.83
C GLN A 101 27.30 6.04 -31.75
N GLN A 102 26.06 5.81 -32.18
CA GLN A 102 25.01 5.34 -31.29
C GLN A 102 25.00 3.82 -31.30
N TYR A 103 25.15 3.24 -30.12
CA TYR A 103 25.04 1.82 -29.91
C TYR A 103 23.67 1.50 -29.32
N ILE A 104 23.05 0.42 -29.79
CA ILE A 104 21.83 -0.12 -29.21
C ILE A 104 22.12 -1.49 -28.61
N VAL A 105 21.47 -1.76 -27.48
CA VAL A 105 21.45 -3.08 -26.86
C VAL A 105 20.04 -3.61 -26.94
N ILE A 106 19.92 -4.82 -27.49
CA ILE A 106 18.67 -5.59 -27.45
C ILE A 106 18.69 -6.34 -26.12
N HIS A 107 17.66 -6.14 -25.32
CA HIS A 107 17.59 -6.78 -24.01
C HIS A 107 17.50 -8.31 -24.16
N PRO A 108 18.42 -9.07 -23.56
CA PRO A 108 18.38 -10.52 -23.61
C PRO A 108 17.18 -11.06 -22.80
N GLN A 109 16.76 -12.29 -23.06
CA GLN A 109 15.60 -12.90 -22.38
C GLN A 109 15.90 -13.18 -20.90
N GLU A 110 17.17 -13.40 -20.58
CA GLU A 110 17.72 -13.63 -19.26
C GLU A 110 17.48 -12.42 -18.36
N GLU A 111 17.89 -11.22 -18.78
CA GLU A 111 17.62 -9.96 -18.07
C GLU A 111 16.13 -9.73 -17.82
N ARG A 112 15.31 -9.96 -18.84
CA ARG A 112 13.86 -9.80 -18.72
C ARG A 112 13.29 -10.72 -17.64
N THR A 113 13.81 -11.95 -17.55
CA THR A 113 13.45 -12.91 -16.51
C THR A 113 13.82 -12.40 -15.12
N VAL A 114 15.00 -11.78 -14.97
CA VAL A 114 15.42 -11.11 -13.72
C VAL A 114 14.39 -10.06 -13.29
N TRP A 115 14.00 -9.15 -14.19
CA TRP A 115 13.06 -8.08 -13.86
C TRP A 115 11.69 -8.58 -13.44
N ILE A 116 11.17 -9.61 -14.12
CA ILE A 116 9.90 -10.24 -13.77
C ILE A 116 9.97 -10.87 -12.37
N TRP A 117 11.04 -11.62 -12.06
CA TRP A 117 11.21 -12.22 -10.75
C TRP A 117 11.44 -11.21 -9.63
N ILE A 118 12.21 -10.14 -9.88
CA ILE A 118 12.41 -9.06 -8.90
C ILE A 118 11.07 -8.40 -8.55
N ILE A 119 10.17 -8.23 -9.52
CA ILE A 119 8.82 -7.70 -9.26
C ILE A 119 7.99 -8.66 -8.40
N ILE A 120 8.05 -9.96 -8.70
CA ILE A 120 7.38 -11.00 -7.91
C ILE A 120 7.90 -10.98 -6.47
N PHE A 121 9.22 -10.94 -6.27
CA PHE A 121 9.82 -10.86 -4.94
C PHE A 121 9.50 -9.55 -4.22
N SER A 122 9.48 -8.42 -4.93
CA SER A 122 9.09 -7.12 -4.38
C SER A 122 7.67 -7.14 -3.78
N TYR A 123 6.76 -7.90 -4.39
CA TYR A 123 5.43 -8.15 -3.84
C TYR A 123 5.43 -9.17 -2.68
N MET A 124 6.18 -10.27 -2.81
CA MET A 124 6.14 -11.36 -1.82
C MET A 124 6.81 -11.02 -0.48
N VAL A 125 7.92 -10.26 -0.48
CA VAL A 125 8.69 -9.94 0.74
C VAL A 125 7.84 -9.28 1.84
N PRO A 126 7.05 -8.22 1.59
CA PRO A 126 6.19 -7.63 2.62
C PRO A 126 5.10 -8.59 3.12
N GLU A 127 4.54 -9.43 2.25
CA GLU A 127 3.53 -10.44 2.61
C GLU A 127 4.12 -11.59 3.45
N LEU A 128 5.40 -11.95 3.22
CA LEU A 128 6.12 -12.87 4.10
C LEU A 128 6.30 -12.26 5.49
N GLY A 129 6.56 -10.96 5.59
CA GLY A 129 6.64 -10.24 6.85
C GLY A 129 5.31 -10.26 7.63
N THR A 130 4.18 -10.05 6.94
CA THR A 130 2.84 -10.14 7.55
C THR A 130 2.49 -11.57 7.95
N PHE A 131 2.90 -12.56 7.16
CA PHE A 131 2.77 -13.98 7.49
C PHE A 131 3.53 -14.32 8.79
N ILE A 132 4.83 -14.02 8.87
CA ILE A 132 5.67 -14.30 10.05
C ILE A 132 5.08 -13.63 11.29
N ARG A 133 4.65 -12.37 11.17
CA ARG A 133 4.00 -11.64 12.27
C ARG A 133 2.72 -12.34 12.73
N SER A 134 1.90 -12.78 11.80
CA SER A 134 0.61 -13.43 12.09
C SER A 134 0.83 -14.78 12.77
N VAL A 135 1.72 -15.61 12.23
CA VAL A 135 2.10 -16.91 12.82
C VAL A 135 2.64 -16.75 14.24
N ARG A 136 3.52 -15.76 14.47
CA ARG A 136 4.03 -15.44 15.80
C ARG A 136 2.90 -15.14 16.77
N ILE A 137 1.95 -14.28 16.39
CA ILE A 137 0.86 -13.88 17.29
C ILE A 137 -0.08 -15.07 17.58
N ILE A 138 -0.40 -15.88 16.59
CA ILE A 138 -1.25 -17.08 16.75
C ILE A 138 -0.59 -18.09 17.70
N SER A 139 0.73 -18.24 17.62
CA SER A 139 1.47 -19.20 18.45
C SER A 139 1.53 -18.79 19.93
N PHE A 140 1.59 -17.48 20.22
CA PHE A 140 1.83 -16.97 21.58
C PHE A 140 0.61 -16.32 22.25
N LYS A 141 -0.51 -16.09 21.54
CA LYS A 141 -1.69 -15.40 22.07
C LYS A 141 -2.96 -16.19 21.82
N SER A 142 -3.92 -16.12 22.75
CA SER A 142 -5.26 -16.69 22.55
C SER A 142 -5.96 -16.01 21.38
N TRP A 143 -6.53 -16.83 20.49
CA TRP A 143 -7.23 -16.39 19.29
C TRP A 143 -8.57 -17.12 19.18
N ASN A 144 -9.56 -16.50 18.52
CA ASN A 144 -10.81 -17.15 18.17
C ASN A 144 -10.91 -17.31 16.66
N TYR A 145 -11.75 -18.24 16.22
CA TYR A 145 -12.04 -18.40 14.81
C TYR A 145 -12.93 -17.25 14.29
N PRO A 146 -12.59 -16.65 13.14
CA PRO A 146 -13.42 -15.63 12.52
C PRO A 146 -14.73 -16.25 12.03
N THR A 147 -15.80 -15.44 12.01
CA THR A 147 -17.05 -15.81 11.34
C THR A 147 -16.78 -16.05 9.85
N LYS A 148 -17.43 -17.05 9.23
CA LYS A 148 -17.25 -17.35 7.79
C LYS A 148 -17.47 -16.12 6.88
N LEU A 149 -18.42 -15.25 7.23
CA LEU A 149 -18.69 -14.02 6.46
C LEU A 149 -17.58 -12.98 6.62
N ASP A 150 -17.07 -12.78 7.84
CA ASP A 150 -15.97 -11.84 8.10
C ASP A 150 -14.71 -12.27 7.37
N PHE A 151 -14.43 -13.59 7.36
CA PHE A 151 -13.35 -14.18 6.58
C PHE A 151 -13.53 -13.97 5.08
N LEU A 152 -14.73 -14.21 4.52
CA LEU A 152 -14.99 -14.06 3.08
C LEU A 152 -14.84 -12.60 2.62
N ILE A 153 -15.34 -11.65 3.41
CA ILE A 153 -15.22 -10.22 3.10
C ILE A 153 -13.75 -9.82 3.09
N LEU A 154 -13.00 -10.17 4.14
CA LEU A 154 -11.58 -9.87 4.25
C LEU A 154 -10.76 -10.55 3.13
N ALA A 155 -11.06 -11.81 2.80
CA ALA A 155 -10.43 -12.51 1.69
C ALA A 155 -10.68 -11.82 0.35
N THR A 156 -11.91 -11.38 0.10
CA THR A 156 -12.25 -10.68 -1.15
C THR A 156 -11.53 -9.34 -1.24
N THR A 157 -11.50 -8.56 -0.16
CA THR A 157 -10.90 -7.23 -0.13
C THR A 157 -9.37 -7.28 -0.21
N GLU A 158 -8.76 -8.38 0.21
CA GLU A 158 -7.33 -8.63 0.08
C GLU A 158 -6.93 -9.24 -1.27
N ILE A 159 -7.74 -10.13 -1.86
CA ILE A 159 -7.42 -10.85 -3.11
C ILE A 159 -7.64 -10.00 -4.37
N LEU A 160 -8.75 -9.26 -4.45
CA LEU A 160 -9.05 -8.44 -5.64
C LEU A 160 -7.93 -7.45 -6.00
N PRO A 161 -7.34 -6.71 -5.03
CA PRO A 161 -6.21 -5.84 -5.30
C PRO A 161 -4.96 -6.55 -5.78
N VAL A 162 -4.73 -7.81 -5.39
CA VAL A 162 -3.60 -8.62 -5.89
C VAL A 162 -3.72 -8.82 -7.39
N ILE A 163 -4.91 -9.25 -7.83
CA ILE A 163 -5.22 -9.46 -9.25
C ILE A 163 -5.12 -8.13 -10.01
N GLY A 164 -5.72 -7.06 -9.47
CA GLY A 164 -5.64 -5.73 -10.07
C GLY A 164 -4.20 -5.21 -10.20
N SER A 165 -3.36 -5.45 -9.19
CA SER A 165 -1.94 -5.08 -9.21
C SER A 165 -1.15 -5.87 -10.25
N ALA A 166 -1.39 -7.18 -10.37
CA ALA A 166 -0.75 -7.99 -11.40
C ALA A 166 -1.13 -7.54 -12.82
N LEU A 167 -2.41 -7.25 -13.07
CA LEU A 167 -2.86 -6.70 -14.36
C LEU A 167 -2.18 -5.36 -14.67
N LEU A 168 -2.09 -4.48 -13.68
CA LEU A 168 -1.49 -3.17 -13.84
C LEU A 168 0.03 -3.25 -14.11
N VAL A 169 0.75 -4.09 -13.38
CA VAL A 169 2.22 -4.24 -13.47
C VAL A 169 2.67 -5.00 -14.71
N PHE A 170 1.96 -6.07 -15.12
CA PHE A 170 2.39 -6.94 -16.23
C PHE A 170 1.71 -6.65 -17.57
N ILE A 171 0.55 -5.97 -17.59
CA ILE A 171 -0.15 -5.61 -18.83
C ILE A 171 -0.05 -4.12 -19.11
N VAL A 172 -0.44 -3.27 -18.16
CA VAL A 172 -0.59 -1.84 -18.41
C VAL A 172 0.76 -1.14 -18.45
N PHE A 173 1.55 -1.26 -17.39
CA PHE A 173 2.81 -0.52 -17.23
C PHE A 173 3.86 -0.78 -18.32
N PRO A 174 4.05 -2.00 -18.84
CA PRO A 174 5.01 -2.23 -19.92
C PRO A 174 4.58 -1.60 -21.26
N GLU A 175 3.30 -1.25 -21.43
CA GLU A 175 2.76 -0.69 -22.67
C GLU A 175 2.69 0.84 -22.72
N ILE A 176 2.83 1.51 -21.57
CA ILE A 176 2.72 2.96 -21.44
C ILE A 176 4.03 3.58 -20.97
N ASP A 177 4.20 4.88 -21.25
CA ASP A 177 5.35 5.64 -20.78
C ASP A 177 5.36 5.77 -19.25
N VAL A 178 6.55 5.82 -18.66
CA VAL A 178 6.75 5.92 -17.20
C VAL A 178 6.01 7.10 -16.57
N ILE A 179 5.92 8.23 -17.27
CA ILE A 179 5.19 9.42 -16.82
C ILE A 179 3.68 9.16 -16.77
N LYS A 180 3.12 8.56 -17.82
CA LYS A 180 1.70 8.19 -17.89
C LYS A 180 1.37 7.15 -16.81
N ALA A 181 2.25 6.17 -16.61
CA ALA A 181 2.13 5.17 -15.54
C ALA A 181 2.15 5.81 -14.15
N ALA A 182 3.07 6.76 -13.90
CA ALA A 182 3.12 7.52 -12.66
C ALA A 182 1.81 8.28 -12.41
N MET A 183 1.26 8.94 -13.44
CA MET A 183 -0.04 9.61 -13.33
C MET A 183 -1.18 8.62 -13.03
N LEU A 184 -1.17 7.44 -13.65
CA LEU A 184 -2.18 6.41 -13.45
C LEU A 184 -2.25 5.89 -12.01
N THR A 185 -1.10 5.78 -11.33
CA THR A 185 -1.05 5.36 -9.92
C THR A 185 -1.79 6.30 -8.97
N ASN A 186 -2.10 7.53 -9.39
CA ASN A 186 -2.91 8.45 -8.58
C ASN A 186 -4.41 8.18 -8.71
N GLY A 187 -4.83 7.37 -9.69
CA GLY A 187 -6.22 7.02 -10.02
C GLY A 187 -6.82 5.83 -9.25
N VAL A 188 -6.12 5.31 -8.24
CA VAL A 188 -6.54 4.10 -7.48
C VAL A 188 -7.62 4.38 -6.42
N CYS A 189 -8.01 5.63 -6.19
CA CYS A 189 -8.87 6.02 -5.06
C CYS A 189 -10.36 6.21 -5.43
N LEU A 190 -10.85 5.58 -6.51
CA LEU A 190 -12.26 5.70 -6.92
C LEU A 190 -13.24 5.15 -5.87
N VAL A 191 -13.09 3.89 -5.47
CA VAL A 191 -13.97 3.22 -4.50
C VAL A 191 -13.90 3.92 -3.13
N PRO A 192 -12.72 4.24 -2.58
CA PRO A 192 -12.56 5.17 -1.46
C PRO A 192 -13.34 6.47 -1.56
N GLY A 193 -13.26 7.18 -2.69
CA GLY A 193 -13.95 8.46 -2.88
C GLY A 193 -15.47 8.32 -2.80
N ILE A 194 -16.00 7.26 -3.43
CA ILE A 194 -17.43 6.93 -3.38
C ILE A 194 -17.86 6.59 -1.94
N VAL A 195 -17.11 5.72 -1.27
CA VAL A 195 -17.39 5.30 0.12
C VAL A 195 -17.30 6.49 1.08
N ALA A 196 -16.30 7.36 0.93
CA ALA A 196 -16.13 8.56 1.75
C ALA A 196 -17.33 9.51 1.63
N MET A 197 -17.80 9.73 0.40
CA MET A 197 -18.97 10.56 0.12
C MET A 197 -20.24 10.00 0.80
N ILE A 198 -20.45 8.68 0.68
CA ILE A 198 -21.60 7.96 1.26
C ILE A 198 -21.52 7.93 2.80
N SER A 199 -20.32 7.80 3.36
CA SER A 199 -20.11 7.65 4.80
C SER A 199 -20.21 8.97 5.58
N ARG A 200 -20.24 10.12 4.90
CA ARG A 200 -20.16 11.43 5.54
C ARG A 200 -21.43 11.74 6.36
N SER A 201 -21.22 12.18 7.60
CA SER A 201 -22.30 12.53 8.53
C SER A 201 -22.88 13.92 8.26
N THR A 202 -24.21 14.04 8.35
CA THR A 202 -25.03 15.19 7.98
C THR A 202 -25.03 16.38 8.96
N SER A 203 -23.93 16.64 9.67
CA SER A 203 -23.91 17.59 10.80
C SER A 203 -23.14 18.93 10.60
N LYS A 204 -22.73 19.35 9.40
CA LYS A 204 -21.85 20.55 9.24
C LYS A 204 -22.37 21.60 8.25
N VAL A 205 -22.24 22.87 8.65
CA VAL A 205 -22.58 24.12 7.92
C VAL A 205 -21.95 24.24 6.52
N ARG A 206 -20.91 23.45 6.20
CA ARG A 206 -20.18 23.44 4.91
C ARG A 206 -20.43 22.19 4.05
N GLN A 207 -21.57 21.52 4.22
CA GLN A 207 -21.90 20.28 3.50
C GLN A 207 -21.80 20.39 1.97
N GLY A 208 -22.40 21.43 1.38
CA GLY A 208 -22.37 21.60 -0.07
C GLY A 208 -20.95 21.67 -0.63
N LEU A 209 -20.06 22.40 0.05
CA LEU A 209 -18.64 22.47 -0.32
C LEU A 209 -17.93 21.11 -0.17
N CYS A 210 -18.19 20.38 0.90
CA CYS A 210 -17.62 19.04 1.08
C CYS A 210 -18.09 18.06 0.01
N TYR A 211 -19.40 18.02 -0.28
CA TYR A 211 -19.93 17.17 -1.36
C TYR A 211 -19.41 17.60 -2.73
N GLY A 212 -19.29 18.91 -2.99
CA GLY A 212 -18.70 19.42 -4.23
C GLY A 212 -17.24 18.98 -4.41
N LEU A 213 -16.43 19.04 -3.34
CA LEU A 213 -15.05 18.56 -3.36
C LEU A 213 -14.96 17.03 -3.52
N ASP A 214 -15.84 16.27 -2.85
CA ASP A 214 -15.90 14.82 -2.98
C ASP A 214 -16.29 14.42 -4.43
N ILE A 215 -17.27 15.09 -5.04
CA ILE A 215 -17.65 14.88 -6.45
C ILE A 215 -16.52 15.24 -7.40
N ALA A 216 -15.88 16.39 -7.21
CA ALA A 216 -14.74 16.81 -8.02
C ALA A 216 -13.58 15.80 -7.94
N ALA A 217 -13.29 15.29 -6.75
CA ALA A 217 -12.28 14.26 -6.55
C ALA A 217 -12.65 12.96 -7.30
N ILE A 218 -13.91 12.51 -7.23
CA ILE A 218 -14.38 11.32 -7.96
C ILE A 218 -14.26 11.53 -9.48
N VAL A 219 -14.61 12.71 -10.00
CA VAL A 219 -14.49 13.02 -11.44
C VAL A 219 -13.03 13.01 -11.88
N ILE A 220 -12.14 13.62 -11.11
CA ILE A 220 -10.69 13.62 -11.41
C ILE A 220 -10.15 12.17 -11.39
N GLN A 221 -10.53 11.36 -10.41
CA GLN A 221 -10.14 9.95 -10.32
C GLN A 221 -10.70 9.12 -11.48
N ALA A 222 -11.96 9.33 -11.85
CA ALA A 222 -12.60 8.64 -12.96
C ALA A 222 -11.98 9.01 -14.32
N SER A 223 -11.49 10.25 -14.48
CA SER A 223 -10.83 10.68 -15.70
C SER A 223 -9.58 9.84 -16.02
N ALA A 224 -8.81 9.45 -15.00
CA ALA A 224 -7.65 8.58 -15.17
C ALA A 224 -8.01 7.19 -15.75
N LEU A 225 -9.25 6.72 -15.56
CA LEU A 225 -9.71 5.42 -16.09
C LEU A 225 -10.02 5.51 -17.59
N VAL A 226 -10.47 6.66 -18.06
CA VAL A 226 -11.07 6.83 -19.40
C VAL A 226 -10.11 7.51 -20.37
N VAL A 227 -9.31 8.47 -19.92
CA VAL A 227 -8.45 9.29 -20.80
C VAL A 227 -7.38 8.45 -21.49
N TRP A 228 -6.65 7.61 -20.76
CA TRP A 228 -5.51 6.87 -21.34
C TRP A 228 -5.90 5.81 -22.38
N PRO A 229 -6.94 4.98 -22.17
CA PRO A 229 -7.41 4.06 -23.21
C PRO A 229 -7.87 4.77 -24.48
N LEU A 230 -8.52 5.93 -24.36
CA LEU A 230 -9.05 6.69 -25.50
C LEU A 230 -7.94 7.39 -26.30
N VAL A 231 -6.96 7.99 -25.63
CA VAL A 231 -5.89 8.76 -26.29
C VAL A 231 -4.92 7.85 -27.05
N GLU A 232 -4.55 6.72 -26.46
CA GLU A 232 -3.53 5.84 -27.03
C GLU A 232 -4.12 4.85 -28.07
N ASN A 233 -5.46 4.69 -28.11
CA ASN A 233 -6.22 3.85 -29.06
C ASN A 233 -5.71 2.39 -29.18
N ARG A 234 -5.14 1.84 -28.10
CA ARG A 234 -4.70 0.43 -28.03
C ARG A 234 -5.70 -0.38 -27.24
N LYS A 235 -6.22 -1.45 -27.85
CA LYS A 235 -7.20 -2.37 -27.21
C LYS A 235 -6.72 -2.92 -25.87
N ILE A 236 -5.41 -3.17 -25.73
CA ILE A 236 -4.81 -3.70 -24.50
C ILE A 236 -5.00 -2.77 -23.29
N LEU A 237 -5.11 -1.45 -23.50
CA LEU A 237 -5.22 -0.46 -22.43
C LEU A 237 -6.64 -0.36 -21.85
N TYR A 238 -7.65 -0.96 -22.47
CA TYR A 238 -9.00 -1.02 -21.90
C TYR A 238 -9.09 -1.90 -20.65
N ILE A 239 -8.00 -2.59 -20.27
CA ILE A 239 -7.91 -3.25 -18.97
C ILE A 239 -7.66 -2.29 -17.81
N ILE A 240 -7.28 -1.03 -18.08
CA ILE A 240 -6.98 -0.01 -17.06
C ILE A 240 -8.14 0.20 -16.08
N PRO A 241 -9.39 0.45 -16.52
CA PRO A 241 -10.53 0.59 -15.61
C PRO A 241 -10.72 -0.62 -14.69
N ILE A 242 -10.52 -1.83 -15.22
CA ILE A 242 -10.68 -3.08 -14.48
C ILE A 242 -9.56 -3.19 -13.43
N ALA A 243 -8.30 -3.00 -13.83
CA ALA A 243 -7.17 -3.09 -12.92
C ALA A 243 -7.26 -2.07 -11.77
N LEU A 244 -7.55 -0.81 -12.08
CA LEU A 244 -7.65 0.25 -11.08
C LEU A 244 -8.86 0.09 -10.15
N SER A 245 -10.01 -0.34 -10.67
CA SER A 245 -11.17 -0.61 -9.82
C SER A 245 -10.92 -1.76 -8.85
N LEU A 246 -10.29 -2.84 -9.29
CA LEU A 246 -9.89 -3.97 -8.45
C LEU A 246 -8.92 -3.56 -7.33
N ILE A 247 -7.91 -2.74 -7.65
CA ILE A 247 -6.98 -2.19 -6.64
C ILE A 247 -7.73 -1.31 -5.64
N SER A 248 -8.66 -0.49 -6.13
CA SER A 248 -9.44 0.45 -5.32
C SER A 248 -10.27 -0.25 -4.25
N VAL A 249 -10.77 -1.46 -4.52
CA VAL A 249 -11.50 -2.28 -3.55
C VAL A 249 -10.66 -2.51 -2.29
N GLY A 250 -9.34 -2.65 -2.35
CA GLY A 250 -8.53 -2.92 -1.15
C GLY A 250 -8.49 -1.78 -0.13
N TRP A 251 -8.73 -0.55 -0.57
CA TRP A 251 -8.60 0.64 0.27
C TRP A 251 -9.92 1.11 0.90
N TRP A 252 -11.04 0.48 0.54
CA TRP A 252 -12.39 0.93 0.93
C TRP A 252 -12.59 1.07 2.45
N GLU A 253 -11.98 0.19 3.25
CA GLU A 253 -12.14 0.16 4.71
C GLU A 253 -11.62 1.43 5.39
N ASN A 254 -10.66 2.12 4.77
CA ASN A 254 -10.05 3.32 5.33
C ASN A 254 -10.97 4.53 5.31
N PHE A 255 -12.05 4.49 4.53
CA PHE A 255 -12.92 5.64 4.28
C PHE A 255 -14.31 5.52 4.95
N LEU A 256 -14.53 4.45 5.72
CA LEU A 256 -15.73 4.24 6.53
C LEU A 256 -15.66 5.04 7.84
N SER A 257 -16.73 5.77 8.15
CA SER A 257 -16.92 6.51 9.40
C SER A 257 -18.08 5.94 10.21
N GLU A 258 -17.88 5.77 11.52
CA GLU A 258 -18.92 5.31 12.46
C GLU A 258 -20.12 6.26 12.56
N LYS A 259 -19.92 7.52 12.17
CA LYS A 259 -20.94 8.59 12.21
C LYS A 259 -21.84 8.60 10.98
N THR A 260 -21.70 7.61 10.09
CA THR A 260 -22.57 7.46 8.92
C THR A 260 -24.04 7.28 9.35
N PRO A 261 -24.99 7.93 8.65
CA PRO A 261 -26.42 7.72 8.88
C PRO A 261 -26.90 6.33 8.42
N ILE A 262 -26.08 5.60 7.65
CA ILE A 262 -26.47 4.37 6.99
C ILE A 262 -26.21 3.14 7.91
N PRO A 263 -27.24 2.36 8.30
CA PRO A 263 -27.10 1.31 9.32
C PRO A 263 -26.13 0.17 8.96
N TRP A 264 -26.12 -0.29 7.71
CA TRP A 264 -25.24 -1.37 7.26
C TRP A 264 -23.77 -0.91 7.21
N VAL A 265 -23.51 0.28 6.66
CA VAL A 265 -22.18 0.91 6.64
C VAL A 265 -21.67 1.14 8.08
N LYS A 266 -22.54 1.54 9.00
CA LYS A 266 -22.21 1.69 10.42
C LYS A 266 -21.83 0.36 11.08
N LYS A 267 -22.47 -0.74 10.70
CA LYS A 267 -22.14 -2.10 11.19
C LYS A 267 -20.73 -2.50 10.74
N PHE A 268 -20.38 -2.27 9.48
CA PHE A 268 -19.02 -2.50 8.97
C PHE A 268 -17.97 -1.59 9.62
N ALA A 269 -18.26 -0.30 9.77
CA ALA A 269 -17.38 0.66 10.44
C ALA A 269 -17.10 0.27 11.91
N LYS A 270 -18.11 -0.25 12.62
CA LYS A 270 -17.95 -0.75 14.00
C LYS A 270 -17.18 -2.07 14.08
N ALA A 271 -17.40 -2.98 13.12
CA ALA A 271 -16.66 -4.24 13.05
C ALA A 271 -15.14 -3.99 12.87
N LYS A 272 -14.75 -2.95 12.13
CA LYS A 272 -13.35 -2.53 11.94
C LYS A 272 -12.63 -2.14 13.24
N LYS A 273 -13.28 -1.38 14.13
CA LYS A 273 -12.62 -0.85 15.34
C LYS A 273 -12.20 -1.95 16.30
N GLN A 274 -12.87 -3.10 16.24
CA GLN A 274 -12.44 -4.30 16.92
C GLN A 274 -11.41 -5.01 16.02
N PHE A 275 -10.15 -4.55 16.03
CA PHE A 275 -9.02 -5.36 15.56
C PHE A 275 -8.90 -6.58 16.50
N LYS A 276 -9.75 -7.58 16.25
CA LYS A 276 -9.77 -8.81 17.04
C LYS A 276 -8.52 -9.61 16.73
N THR A 277 -8.03 -10.32 17.73
CA THR A 277 -6.91 -11.27 17.56
C THR A 277 -7.20 -12.29 16.43
N ASP A 278 -8.48 -12.56 16.19
CA ASP A 278 -9.04 -13.42 15.14
C ASP A 278 -8.61 -13.00 13.71
N VAL A 279 -8.28 -11.72 13.50
CA VAL A 279 -7.81 -11.19 12.21
C VAL A 279 -6.43 -11.74 11.86
N TYR A 280 -5.56 -12.00 12.84
CA TYR A 280 -4.23 -12.58 12.60
C TYR A 280 -4.32 -14.02 12.07
N PHE A 281 -5.30 -14.81 12.56
CA PHE A 281 -5.56 -16.15 12.03
C PHE A 281 -5.91 -16.09 10.54
N THR A 282 -6.79 -15.16 10.17
CA THR A 282 -7.17 -14.93 8.77
C THR A 282 -5.98 -14.51 7.91
N TYR A 283 -5.14 -13.58 8.38
CA TYR A 283 -3.94 -13.17 7.65
C TYR A 283 -2.90 -14.28 7.50
N ALA A 284 -2.75 -15.17 8.48
CA ALA A 284 -1.85 -16.32 8.34
C ALA A 284 -2.26 -17.27 7.20
N LEU A 285 -3.55 -17.35 6.88
CA LEU A 285 -4.06 -18.14 5.75
C LEU A 285 -4.08 -17.35 4.43
N ILE A 286 -4.49 -16.09 4.46
CA ILE A 286 -4.64 -15.26 3.27
C ILE A 286 -3.29 -14.85 2.69
N THR A 287 -2.28 -14.55 3.51
CA THR A 287 -1.01 -14.00 3.02
C THR A 287 -0.25 -14.97 2.09
N PRO A 288 -0.11 -16.29 2.36
CA PRO A 288 0.45 -17.21 1.39
C PRO A 288 -0.40 -17.34 0.11
N ILE A 289 -1.72 -17.29 0.25
CA ILE A 289 -2.66 -17.33 -0.88
C ILE A 289 -2.47 -16.09 -1.76
N LYS A 290 -2.25 -14.90 -1.19
CA LYS A 290 -1.95 -13.68 -1.95
C LYS A 290 -0.66 -13.82 -2.76
N CYS A 291 0.41 -14.32 -2.16
CA CYS A 291 1.66 -14.58 -2.87
C CYS A 291 1.46 -15.56 -4.04
N LEU A 292 0.70 -16.65 -3.80
CA LEU A 292 0.39 -17.63 -4.83
C LEU A 292 -0.47 -17.03 -5.95
N ILE A 293 -1.52 -16.28 -5.63
CA ILE A 293 -2.38 -15.62 -6.62
C ILE A 293 -1.59 -14.59 -7.43
N PHE A 294 -0.69 -13.83 -6.81
CA PHE A 294 0.16 -12.89 -7.53
C PHE A 294 1.09 -13.60 -8.52
N LEU A 295 1.73 -14.70 -8.10
CA LEU A 295 2.58 -15.51 -8.98
C LEU A 295 1.77 -16.15 -10.12
N LEU A 296 0.64 -16.77 -9.81
CA LEU A 296 -0.23 -17.40 -10.80
C LEU A 296 -0.79 -16.40 -11.80
N SER A 297 -1.20 -15.20 -11.33
CA SER A 297 -1.66 -14.14 -12.23
C SER A 297 -0.53 -13.62 -13.12
N ALA A 298 0.69 -13.43 -12.60
CA ALA A 298 1.84 -13.07 -13.41
C ALA A 298 2.12 -14.12 -14.52
N VAL A 299 2.20 -15.40 -14.16
CA VAL A 299 2.43 -16.51 -15.11
C VAL A 299 1.30 -16.59 -16.14
N THR A 300 0.04 -16.50 -15.70
CA THR A 300 -1.13 -16.56 -16.59
C THR A 300 -1.14 -15.39 -17.57
N ILE A 301 -0.82 -14.18 -17.11
CA ILE A 301 -0.73 -13.00 -17.96
C ILE A 301 0.35 -13.18 -19.04
N ILE A 302 1.54 -13.62 -18.65
CA ILE A 302 2.66 -13.83 -19.59
C ILE A 302 2.30 -14.92 -20.60
N TRP A 303 1.71 -16.03 -20.13
CA TRP A 303 1.24 -17.11 -20.99
C TRP A 303 0.21 -16.64 -22.03
N ILE A 304 -0.78 -15.84 -21.61
CA ILE A 304 -1.80 -15.28 -22.51
C ILE A 304 -1.18 -14.34 -23.55
N ARG A 305 -0.14 -13.58 -23.18
CA ARG A 305 0.48 -12.58 -24.07
C ARG A 305 1.45 -13.19 -25.08
N GLU A 306 2.22 -14.19 -24.68
CA GLU A 306 3.38 -14.67 -25.43
C GLU A 306 3.29 -16.13 -25.83
N GLY A 307 2.36 -16.89 -25.25
CA GLY A 307 2.18 -18.32 -25.51
C GLY A 307 3.23 -19.22 -24.84
N ASP A 308 4.39 -18.67 -24.46
CA ASP A 308 5.46 -19.37 -23.75
C ASP A 308 5.74 -18.72 -22.38
N VAL A 309 5.96 -19.58 -21.38
CA VAL A 309 6.35 -19.21 -20.01
C VAL A 309 7.54 -20.02 -19.50
N GLY A 310 8.03 -20.99 -20.28
CA GLY A 310 9.14 -21.87 -19.88
C GLY A 310 10.38 -21.05 -19.54
N PHE A 311 10.64 -19.99 -20.31
CA PHE A 311 11.78 -19.09 -20.09
C PHE A 311 11.87 -18.52 -18.67
N LEU A 312 10.74 -18.32 -17.97
CA LEU A 312 10.74 -17.80 -16.59
C LEU A 312 11.40 -18.76 -15.60
N PHE A 313 11.28 -20.06 -15.84
CA PHE A 313 11.76 -21.10 -14.95
C PHE A 313 13.05 -21.72 -15.47
N ASP A 314 13.14 -21.97 -16.78
CA ASP A 314 14.31 -22.58 -17.43
C ASP A 314 15.54 -21.69 -17.32
N LYS A 315 15.37 -20.38 -17.54
CA LYS A 315 16.47 -19.41 -17.49
C LYS A 315 16.63 -18.78 -16.11
N PHE A 316 15.94 -19.26 -15.07
CA PHE A 316 15.99 -18.64 -13.74
C PHE A 316 17.42 -18.62 -13.17
N GLY A 317 18.14 -19.75 -13.24
CA GLY A 317 19.52 -19.82 -12.77
C GLY A 317 20.47 -18.91 -13.55
N ASP A 318 20.36 -18.94 -14.88
CA ASP A 318 21.21 -18.15 -15.78
C ASP A 318 20.94 -16.64 -15.64
N ALA A 319 19.68 -16.26 -15.43
CA ALA A 319 19.24 -14.88 -15.25
C ALA A 319 19.93 -14.21 -14.05
N PHE A 320 20.06 -14.92 -12.92
CA PHE A 320 20.77 -14.40 -11.73
C PHE A 320 22.29 -14.64 -11.76
N SER A 321 22.82 -15.13 -12.87
CA SER A 321 24.25 -15.32 -13.11
C SER A 321 24.83 -14.20 -14.00
N SER A 322 26.15 -14.18 -14.15
CA SER A 322 26.80 -13.23 -15.06
C SER A 322 26.48 -13.57 -16.52
N HIS A 323 25.90 -12.61 -17.25
CA HIS A 323 25.58 -12.75 -18.67
C HIS A 323 25.98 -11.50 -19.45
N SER A 324 26.25 -11.68 -20.74
CA SER A 324 26.79 -10.64 -21.63
C SER A 324 25.70 -9.97 -22.47
N PHE A 325 25.90 -8.68 -22.78
CA PHE A 325 25.03 -7.93 -23.69
C PHE A 325 25.57 -7.92 -25.11
N ASN A 326 24.70 -8.19 -26.10
CA ASN A 326 25.02 -7.97 -27.50
C ASN A 326 24.78 -6.50 -27.87
N VAL A 327 25.87 -5.76 -28.07
CA VAL A 327 25.85 -4.35 -28.47
C VAL A 327 25.94 -4.28 -30.00
N THR A 328 24.95 -3.67 -30.64
CA THR A 328 24.96 -3.42 -32.09
C THR A 328 25.07 -1.94 -32.38
N GLN A 329 25.88 -1.59 -33.37
CA GLN A 329 26.04 -0.20 -33.80
C GLN A 329 24.88 0.20 -34.72
N VAL A 330 24.26 1.34 -34.44
CA VAL A 330 23.29 1.98 -35.36
C VAL A 330 24.09 2.84 -36.34
N LYS A 331 23.88 2.60 -37.64
CA LYS A 331 24.50 3.37 -38.72
C LYS A 331 23.85 4.74 -38.89
#